data_AF-E3J713-F1
#
_entry.id   AF-E3J713-F1
#
_cell.length_a   1.000
_cell.length_b   1.000
_cell.length_c   1.000
_cell.angle_alpha   90.00
_cell.angle_beta   90.00
_cell.angle_gamma   90.00
#
_symmetry.space_group_name_H-M   'P 1'
#
loop_
_entity.id
_entity.type
_entity.pdbx_description
1 polymer ?
#
loop_
_entity_poly.entity_id
_entity_poly.type
_entity_poly.pdbx_seq_one_letter_code
_entity_poly.pdbx_strand_id
1 'polypeptide(L)' 'MTIGYLMRRLKVSRTRAYQLTRRPSYPVPAGFADHMRIWRKSDVDAWLTAHRPDALPDEEAAPDDEPE' A
#
# COMPACT_ATOMS: atom_id res chain seq x y z
N MET A 1 -5.45 10.09 2.31
CA MET A 1 -5.30 8.65 2.61
C MET A 1 -3.84 8.35 2.93
N THR A 2 -3.56 7.48 3.90
CA THR A 2 -2.19 7.19 4.38
C THR A 2 -1.77 5.76 4.08
N ILE A 3 -0.49 5.44 4.27
CA ILE A 3 0.02 4.05 4.13
C ILE A 3 -0.73 3.04 5.01
N GLY A 4 -1.13 3.43 6.23
CA GLY A 4 -1.91 2.56 7.12
C GLY A 4 -3.29 2.20 6.58
N TYR A 5 -3.85 3.02 5.69
CA TYR A 5 -5.08 2.66 4.98
C TYR A 5 -4.83 1.54 3.95
N LEU A 6 -3.73 1.61 3.19
CA LEU A 6 -3.35 0.58 2.22
C LEU A 6 -3.09 -0.77 2.89
N MET A 7 -2.37 -0.77 4.02
CA MET A 7 -2.13 -1.99 4.80
C MET A 7 -3.43 -2.69 5.18
N ARG A 8 -4.40 -1.94 5.72
CA ARG A 8 -5.72 -2.50 6.08
C ARG A 8 -6.54 -2.95 4.88
N ARG A 9 -6.42 -2.25 3.75
CA ARG A 9 -7.25 -2.54 2.57
C ARG A 9 -6.72 -3.70 1.74
N LEU A 10 -5.41 -3.81 1.63
CA LEU A 10 -4.70 -4.85 0.87
C LEU A 10 -4.24 -6.02 1.75
N LYS A 11 -4.43 -5.95 3.08
CA LYS A 11 -3.90 -6.93 4.05
C LYS A 11 -2.41 -7.22 3.88
N VAL A 12 -1.64 -6.22 3.48
CA VAL A 12 -0.18 -6.32 3.29
C VAL A 12 0.58 -5.71 4.45
N SER A 13 1.82 -6.18 4.65
CA SER A 13 2.75 -5.60 5.63
C SER A 13 3.09 -4.14 5.32
N ARG A 14 3.59 -3.42 6.32
CA ARG A 14 3.98 -2.00 6.20
C ARG A 14 5.04 -1.82 5.11
N THR A 15 6.00 -2.73 5.04
CA THR A 15 7.08 -2.73 4.06
C THR A 15 6.53 -2.87 2.65
N ARG A 16 5.60 -3.81 2.42
CA ARG A 16 4.97 -4.02 1.11
C ARG A 16 4.14 -2.81 0.69
N ALA A 17 3.37 -2.22 1.61
CA ALA A 17 2.65 -0.97 1.35
C ALA A 17 3.61 0.18 0.98
N TYR A 18 4.75 0.29 1.67
CA TYR A 18 5.75 1.31 1.38
C TYR A 18 6.42 1.11 0.01
N GLN A 19 6.77 -0.13 -0.34
CA GLN A 19 7.30 -0.48 -1.66
C GLN A 19 6.30 -0.15 -2.78
N LEU A 20 5.01 -0.46 -2.60
CA LEU A 20 3.97 -0.10 -3.56
C LEU A 20 3.93 1.40 -3.81
N THR A 21 3.99 2.22 -2.75
CA THR A 21 3.97 3.68 -2.88
C THR A 21 5.22 4.28 -3.53
N ARG A 22 6.31 3.49 -3.65
CA ARG A 22 7.54 3.89 -4.34
C ARG A 22 7.55 3.50 -5.83
N ARG A 23 6.58 2.72 -6.31
CA ARG A 23 6.54 2.31 -7.72
C ARG A 23 6.16 3.50 -8.60
N PRO A 24 6.77 3.65 -9.79
CA PRO A 24 6.42 4.72 -10.73
C PRO A 24 4.98 4.58 -11.25
N SER A 25 4.40 3.38 -11.21
CA SER A 25 3.01 3.12 -11.56
C SER A 25 2.02 3.56 -10.48
N TYR A 26 2.48 3.92 -9.27
CA TYR A 26 1.63 4.30 -8.15
C TYR A 26 1.23 5.77 -8.24
N PRO A 27 0.02 6.16 -7.82
CA PRO A 27 -0.43 7.55 -7.90
C PRO A 27 0.47 8.53 -7.14
N VAL A 28 0.59 9.73 -7.71
CA VAL A 28 1.36 10.83 -7.12
C VAL A 28 0.74 11.22 -5.77
N PRO A 29 1.55 11.45 -4.72
CA PRO A 29 1.03 11.93 -3.45
C PRO A 29 0.33 13.29 -3.64
N ALA A 30 -0.89 13.37 -3.13
CA ALA A 30 -1.70 14.58 -3.10
C ALA A 30 -1.14 15.66 -2.17
N GLY A 31 -0.31 15.25 -1.21
CA GLY A 31 0.37 16.12 -0.28
C GLY A 31 1.32 15.37 0.63
N PHE A 32 2.00 16.13 1.48
CA PHE A 32 2.92 15.64 2.50
C PHE A 32 2.46 16.24 3.84
N ALA A 33 2.32 15.41 4.86
CA ALA A 33 2.04 15.84 6.23
C ALA A 33 3.16 15.34 7.14
N ASP A 34 3.86 16.26 7.80
CA ASP A 34 5.05 16.04 8.63
C ASP A 34 6.10 15.12 7.96
N HIS A 35 5.97 13.81 8.14
CA HIS A 35 6.87 12.78 7.59
C HIS A 35 6.17 11.75 6.70
N MET A 36 4.88 11.93 6.41
CA MET A 36 4.06 10.96 5.69
C MET A 36 3.48 11.55 4.41
N ARG A 37 3.54 10.75 3.35
CA ARG A 37 2.88 11.04 2.08
C ARG A 37 1.38 10.77 2.23
N ILE A 38 0.58 11.67 1.69
CA ILE A 38 -0.88 11.57 1.66
C ILE A 38 -1.32 11.46 0.21
N TRP A 39 -2.14 10.46 -0.08
CA TRP A 39 -2.75 10.27 -1.41
C TRP A 39 -4.23 10.59 -1.38
N ARG A 40 -4.80 10.99 -2.54
CA ARG A 40 -6.25 11.11 -2.66
C ARG A 40 -6.86 9.72 -2.67
N LYS A 41 -8.05 9.61 -2.09
CA LYS A 41 -8.79 8.35 -2.09
C LYS A 41 -9.09 7.88 -3.52
N SER A 42 -9.52 8.79 -4.39
CA SER A 42 -9.89 8.50 -5.77
C SER A 42 -8.73 7.95 -6.61
N ASP A 43 -7.52 8.51 -6.49
CA ASP A 43 -6.36 8.06 -7.26
C ASP A 43 -5.92 6.65 -6.84
N VAL A 44 -5.95 6.37 -5.53
CA VAL A 44 -5.65 5.04 -4.99
C VAL A 44 -6.71 4.03 -5.41
N ASP A 45 -7.99 4.40 -5.40
CA ASP A 45 -9.09 3.51 -5.79
C ASP A 45 -9.05 3.17 -7.29
N ALA A 46 -8.76 4.17 -8.14
CA ALA A 46 -8.54 3.97 -9.57
C ALA A 46 -7.32 3.06 -9.82
N TRP A 47 -6.22 3.28 -9.09
CA TRP A 47 -5.04 2.42 -9.18
C TRP A 47 -5.35 0.99 -8.72
N LEU A 48 -6.06 0.81 -7.60
CA LEU A 48 -6.45 -0.51 -7.11
C LEU A 48 -7.35 -1.26 -8.11
N THR A 49 -8.26 -0.53 -8.75
CA THR A 49 -9.11 -1.06 -9.82
C THR A 49 -8.30 -1.49 -11.04
N ALA A 50 -7.32 -0.67 -11.44
CA ALA A 50 -6.52 -0.90 -12.65
C ALA A 50 -5.38 -1.93 -12.45
N HIS A 51 -4.76 -1.97 -11.27
CA HIS A 51 -3.57 -2.77 -10.99
C HIS A 51 -3.81 -3.97 -10.08
N ARG A 52 -5.04 -4.16 -9.55
CA ARG A 52 -5.47 -5.24 -8.63
C ARG A 52 -4.30 -6.13 -8.16
N PRO A 53 -3.55 -5.71 -7.13
CA PRO A 53 -2.43 -6.51 -6.63
C PRO A 53 -2.88 -7.88 -6.09
N ASP A 54 -4.18 -8.12 -5.92
CA ASP A 54 -4.83 -9.41 -5.67
C ASP A 54 -4.55 -10.50 -6.73
N ALA A 55 -4.07 -10.13 -7.94
CA ALA A 55 -3.83 -11.10 -9.00
C ALA A 55 -2.52 -11.91 -8.87
N LEU A 56 -1.71 -11.65 -7.83
CA LEU A 56 -0.58 -12.51 -7.49
C LEU A 56 -0.90 -13.29 -6.21
N PRO A 57 -1.02 -14.63 -6.28
CA PRO A 57 -1.01 -15.45 -5.08
C PRO A 57 0.41 -15.40 -4.51
N ASP A 58 0.68 -14.49 -3.60
CA ASP A 58 1.84 -14.61 -2.71
C ASP A 58 1.45 -15.62 -1.61
N GLU A 59 1.44 -16.91 -1.99
CA GLU A 59 1.91 -18.00 -1.13
C GLU A 59 3.35 -17.65 -0.72
N GLU A 60 3.53 -16.71 0.20
CA GLU A 60 4.71 -16.52 1.07
C GLU A 60 4.47 -15.34 2.03
N ALA A 61 3.29 -15.24 2.65
CA ALA A 61 3.20 -14.56 3.93
C ALA A 61 3.76 -15.51 4.99
N ALA A 62 5.09 -15.64 5.02
CA ALA A 62 5.77 -16.19 6.18
C ALA A 62 5.24 -15.45 7.43
N PRO A 63 4.67 -16.16 8.42
CA PRO A 63 4.33 -15.56 9.70
C PRO A 63 5.64 -15.31 10.43
N ASP A 64 6.18 -14.10 10.33
CA ASP A 64 7.35 -13.68 11.10
C ASP A 64 7.04 -12.31 11.70
N ASP A 65 6.43 -12.32 12.88
CA ASP A 65 7.05 -11.83 14.12
C ASP A 65 5.99 -11.91 15.25
N GLU A 66 6.05 -13.02 16.01
CA GLU A 66 5.55 -13.09 17.37
C GLU A 66 6.72 -12.63 18.27
N PRO A 67 6.61 -11.48 18.96
CA PRO A 67 7.47 -11.22 20.09
C PRO A 67 6.85 -11.79 21.37
N GLU A 68 7.63 -12.66 21.99
CA GLU A 68 7.57 -13.34 23.30
C GLU A 68 6.89 -12.57 24.45
#